data_AF-A0A4Z0GWB3-F1
#
_entry.id   AF-A0A4Z0GWB3-F1
#
_cell.length_a   1.000
_cell.length_b   1.000
_cell.length_c   1.000
_cell.angle_alpha   90.00
_cell.angle_beta   90.00
_cell.angle_gamma   90.00
#
_symmetry.space_group_name_H-M   'P 1'
#
loop_
_entity.id
_entity.type
_entity.pdbx_description
1 polymer ?
#
loop_
_entity_poly.entity_id
_entity_poly.type
_entity_poly.pdbx_seq_one_letter_code
_entity_poly.pdbx_strand_id
1 'polypeptide(L)'
;MSRDRNPRRPRFCLFPGYKYCGPGCSGPGEPLNAVDAACKRHDECYRYSKNRCACDYAFIKELEQLQNPYTEEGRHARLMYQYMRLQWLFTCG
;
A
#
# COMPACT_ATOMS: atom_id res chain seq x y z
N MET A 1 -10.57 15.62 29.93
CA MET A 1 -10.45 14.15 30.00
C MET A 1 -10.46 13.61 28.58
N SER A 2 -9.31 13.17 28.04
CA SER A 2 -9.25 12.44 26.75
C SER A 2 -8.45 11.17 26.98
N ARG A 3 -9.13 10.15 27.49
CA ARG A 3 -8.61 8.79 27.61
C ARG A 3 -9.01 8.05 26.34
N ASP A 4 -8.05 7.84 25.45
CA ASP A 4 -8.06 6.67 24.58
C ASP A 4 -6.65 6.05 24.56
N ARG A 5 -6.37 5.29 25.62
CA ARG A 5 -5.29 4.31 25.65
C ARG A 5 -5.81 3.04 24.98
N ASN A 6 -5.71 2.96 23.65
CA ASN A 6 -5.70 1.68 22.96
C ASN A 6 -4.23 1.36 22.65
N PRO A 7 -3.64 0.26 23.17
CA PRO A 7 -2.27 -0.11 22.84
C PRO A 7 -2.22 -0.46 21.35
N ARG A 8 -1.82 0.50 20.52
CA ARG A 8 -1.68 0.34 19.07
C ARG A 8 -0.68 -0.80 18.85
N ARG A 9 -1.16 -1.95 18.39
CA ARG A 9 -0.31 -3.02 17.84
C ARG A 9 0.71 -2.35 16.90
N PRO A 10 1.99 -2.73 16.93
CA PRO A 10 2.99 -2.13 16.04
C PRO A 10 2.48 -2.32 14.62
N ARG A 11 2.03 -1.23 13.99
CA ARG A 11 1.62 -1.23 12.58
C ARG A 11 2.91 -1.43 11.82
N PHE A 12 3.16 -2.65 11.37
CA PHE A 12 4.33 -2.96 10.56
C PHE A 12 4.05 -2.45 9.15
N CYS A 13 4.03 -1.13 9.00
CA CYS A 13 4.06 -0.52 7.68
C CYS A 13 5.40 -0.94 7.07
N LEU A 14 5.33 -1.53 5.87
CA LEU A 14 6.48 -2.16 5.21
C LEU A 14 7.65 -1.18 5.06
N PHE A 15 7.33 0.10 4.96
CA PHE A 15 8.28 1.20 4.91
C PHE A 15 8.09 2.12 6.12
N PRO A 16 9.15 2.45 6.88
CA PRO A 16 9.06 3.40 7.98
C PRO A 16 8.59 4.76 7.45
N GLY A 17 7.54 5.31 8.04
CA GLY A 17 6.95 6.60 7.65
C GLY A 17 5.65 6.49 6.85
N TYR A 18 5.46 5.45 6.05
CA TYR A 18 4.28 5.31 5.18
C TYR A 18 2.99 5.12 6.01
N LYS A 19 1.88 5.72 5.56
CA LYS A 19 0.60 5.69 6.30
C LYS A 19 -0.34 4.58 5.83
N TYR A 20 -0.18 4.15 4.58
CA TYR A 20 -1.08 3.23 3.88
C TYR A 20 -0.37 1.97 3.37
N CYS A 21 0.92 2.03 3.03
CA CYS A 21 1.62 0.84 2.55
C CYS A 21 2.00 -0.15 3.68
N GLY A 22 1.22 -1.23 3.81
CA GLY A 22 1.54 -2.38 4.64
C GLY A 22 0.33 -2.96 5.40
N PRO A 23 0.39 -4.22 5.84
CA PRO A 23 -0.71 -4.86 6.53
C PRO A 23 -1.07 -4.10 7.82
N GLY A 24 -2.32 -3.62 7.87
CA GLY A 24 -2.85 -2.88 9.01
C GLY A 24 -2.51 -1.39 9.01
N CYS A 25 -1.95 -0.84 7.94
CA CYS A 25 -1.69 0.59 7.76
C CYS A 25 -2.81 1.26 6.96
N SER A 26 -3.71 1.92 7.68
CA SER A 26 -4.76 2.81 7.16
C SER A 26 -4.86 3.97 8.15
N GLY A 27 -3.85 4.84 8.16
CA GLY A 27 -3.84 6.03 9.02
C GLY A 27 -4.86 7.09 8.56
N PRO A 28 -5.41 7.92 9.47
CA PRO A 28 -6.08 9.15 9.05
C PRO A 28 -5.06 10.16 8.53
N GLY A 29 -5.40 10.89 7.45
CA GLY A 29 -4.58 11.98 6.91
C GLY A 29 -4.35 11.90 5.40
N GLU A 30 -3.46 12.75 4.90
CA GLU A 30 -3.03 12.72 3.50
C GLU A 30 -1.90 11.71 3.28
N PRO A 31 -1.87 11.03 2.12
CA PRO A 31 -0.75 10.17 1.75
C PRO A 31 0.55 10.99 1.69
N LEU A 32 1.65 10.39 2.13
CA LEU A 32 2.93 11.09 2.18
C LEU A 32 3.58 11.27 0.81
N ASN A 33 3.34 10.33 -0.10
CA ASN A 33 3.89 10.35 -1.46
C ASN A 33 2.99 9.57 -2.41
N ALA A 34 3.39 9.50 -3.68
CA ALA A 34 2.62 8.84 -4.73
C ALA A 34 2.41 7.33 -4.48
N VAL A 35 3.41 6.64 -3.89
CA VAL A 35 3.32 5.21 -3.56
C VAL A 35 2.36 4.98 -2.39
N ASP A 36 2.40 5.84 -1.37
CA ASP A 36 1.47 5.83 -0.24
C ASP A 36 0.03 6.12 -0.70
N ALA A 37 -0.13 7.02 -1.68
CA ALA A 37 -1.43 7.29 -2.31
C ALA A 37 -1.95 6.08 -3.11
N ALA A 38 -1.07 5.36 -3.80
CA ALA A 38 -1.43 4.12 -4.50
C ALA A 38 -1.88 3.03 -3.52
N CYS A 39 -1.18 2.87 -2.40
CA CYS A 39 -1.59 1.95 -1.32
C CYS A 39 -2.96 2.33 -0.74
N LYS A 40 -3.24 3.62 -0.55
CA LYS A 40 -4.57 4.08 -0.12
C LYS A 40 -5.67 3.68 -1.12
N ARG A 41 -5.45 3.89 -2.42
CA ARG A 41 -6.40 3.50 -3.47
C ARG A 41 -6.63 1.99 -3.52
N HIS A 42 -5.57 1.19 -3.32
CA HIS A 42 -5.67 -0.27 -3.25
C HIS A 42 -6.52 -0.73 -2.06
N ASP A 43 -6.27 -0.18 -0.87
CA ASP A 43 -7.07 -0.40 0.34
C ASP A 43 -8.55 -0.04 0.13
N GLU A 44 -8.82 1.12 -0.48
CA GLU A 44 -10.18 1.56 -0.82
C GLU A 44 -10.83 0.60 -1.81
N CYS A 45 -10.12 0.16 -2.85
CA CYS A 45 -10.62 -0.83 -3.80
C CYS A 45 -11.00 -2.14 -3.08
N TYR A 46 -10.20 -2.61 -2.13
CA TYR A 46 -10.50 -3.79 -1.32
C TYR A 46 -11.75 -3.62 -0.44
N ARG A 47 -12.08 -2.39 -0.04
CA ARG A 47 -13.28 -2.08 0.77
C ARG A 47 -14.55 -1.98 -0.06
N TYR A 48 -14.48 -1.41 -1.26
CA TYR A 48 -15.65 -1.15 -2.10
C TYR A 48 -15.90 -2.22 -3.17
N SER A 49 -14.85 -2.91 -3.62
CA SER A 49 -14.94 -3.93 -4.66
C SER A 49 -14.84 -5.33 -4.08
N LYS A 50 -15.66 -6.25 -4.60
CA LYS A 50 -15.51 -7.70 -4.35
C LYS A 50 -14.41 -8.32 -5.22
N ASN A 51 -13.99 -7.65 -6.30
CA ASN A 51 -13.00 -8.17 -7.23
C ASN A 51 -11.58 -7.75 -6.80
N ARG A 52 -11.01 -8.52 -5.87
CA ARG A 52 -9.65 -8.31 -5.34
C ARG A 52 -8.58 -8.41 -6.42
N CYS A 53 -8.73 -9.34 -7.37
CA CYS A 53 -7.76 -9.52 -8.44
C CYS A 53 -7.66 -8.31 -9.38
N ALA A 54 -8.80 -7.66 -9.67
CA ALA A 54 -8.79 -6.42 -10.43
C ALA A 54 -8.13 -5.26 -9.65
N CYS A 55 -8.36 -5.19 -8.33
CA CYS A 55 -7.69 -4.22 -7.46
C CYS A 55 -6.17 -4.43 -7.43
N ASP A 56 -5.71 -5.68 -7.26
CA ASP A 56 -4.28 -6.03 -7.28
C ASP A 56 -3.64 -5.67 -8.63
N TYR A 57 -4.30 -6.01 -9.75
CA TYR A 57 -3.80 -5.69 -11.08
C TYR A 57 -3.69 -4.18 -11.33
N ALA A 58 -4.71 -3.41 -10.95
CA ALA A 58 -4.69 -1.95 -11.06
C ALA A 58 -3.57 -1.35 -10.20
N PHE A 59 -3.35 -1.87 -9.00
CA PHE A 59 -2.27 -1.44 -8.13
C PHE A 59 -0.89 -1.76 -8.70
N ILE A 60 -0.69 -2.95 -9.28
CA ILE A 60 0.56 -3.32 -9.96
C ILE A 60 0.88 -2.35 -11.11
N LYS A 61 -0.11 -2.02 -11.94
CA LYS A 61 0.01 -1.05 -13.04
C LYS A 61 0.45 0.33 -12.54
N GLU A 62 -0.13 0.77 -11.44
CA GLU A 62 0.21 2.05 -10.82
C GLU A 62 1.64 2.06 -10.27
N LEU A 63 2.03 1.01 -9.54
CA LEU A 63 3.40 0.87 -9.03
C LEU A 63 4.43 0.82 -10.15
N GLU A 64 4.11 0.24 -11.31
CA GLU A 64 4.96 0.22 -12.50
C GLU A 64 5.30 1.64 -12.98
N GLN A 65 4.33 2.55 -12.95
CA GLN A 65 4.52 3.95 -13.36
C GLN A 65 5.27 4.78 -12.33
N LEU A 66 5.18 4.41 -11.04
CA LEU A 66 5.82 5.12 -9.94
C LEU A 66 7.29 4.71 -9.72
N GLN A 67 7.82 3.76 -10.49
CA GLN A 67 9.21 3.35 -10.35
C GLN A 67 10.16 4.45 -10.81
N ASN A 68 11.06 4.84 -9.91
CA ASN A 68 12.14 5.77 -10.20
C ASN A 68 13.38 5.40 -9.37
N PRO A 69 14.48 4.95 -9.99
CA PRO A 69 15.66 4.49 -9.28
C PRO A 69 16.41 5.61 -8.53
N TYR A 70 16.18 6.86 -8.90
CA TYR A 70 16.85 8.03 -8.31
C TYR A 70 16.13 8.57 -7.07
N THR A 71 14.94 8.07 -6.76
CA THR A 71 14.15 8.50 -5.60
C THR A 71 13.96 7.35 -4.62
N GLU A 72 13.82 7.67 -3.33
CA GLU A 72 13.51 6.66 -2.32
C GLU A 72 12.14 6.03 -2.55
N GLU A 73 11.13 6.86 -2.82
CA GLU A 73 9.77 6.39 -3.15
C GLU A 73 9.75 5.48 -4.37
N GLY A 74 10.50 5.78 -5.43
CA GLY A 74 10.52 4.94 -6.63
C GLY A 74 11.23 3.61 -6.42
N ARG A 75 12.21 3.54 -5.50
CA ARG A 75 12.79 2.27 -5.05
C ARG A 75 11.78 1.46 -4.23
N HIS A 76 10.99 2.12 -3.38
CA HIS A 76 9.91 1.47 -2.64
C HIS A 76 8.79 0.97 -3.58
N ALA A 77 8.43 1.76 -4.61
CA ALA A 77 7.49 1.35 -5.65
C ALA A 77 7.93 0.06 -6.33
N ARG A 78 9.23 -0.05 -6.67
CA ARG A 78 9.79 -1.25 -7.29
C ARG A 78 9.74 -2.48 -6.39
N LEU A 79 10.08 -2.33 -5.10
CA LEU A 79 9.99 -3.43 -4.13
C LEU A 79 8.54 -3.90 -3.96
N MET A 80 7.60 -2.95 -3.83
CA MET A 80 6.18 -3.27 -3.72
C MET A 80 5.65 -3.91 -5.00
N TYR A 81 6.04 -3.43 -6.18
CA TYR A 81 5.67 -4.00 -7.47
C TYR A 81 6.08 -5.47 -7.56
N GLN A 82 7.31 -5.79 -7.16
CA GLN A 82 7.81 -7.18 -7.16
C GLN A 82 6.99 -8.07 -6.22
N TYR A 83 6.72 -7.58 -5.00
CA TYR A 83 5.90 -8.30 -4.04
C TYR A 83 4.47 -8.53 -4.55
N MET A 84 3.79 -7.48 -5.01
CA MET A 84 2.40 -7.57 -5.48
C MET A 84 2.29 -8.42 -6.74
N ARG A 85 3.25 -8.35 -7.65
CA ARG A 85 3.29 -9.21 -8.84
C ARG A 85 3.44 -10.67 -8.45
N LEU A 86 4.30 -10.99 -7.48
CA LEU A 86 4.44 -12.35 -6.98
C LEU A 86 3.14 -12.82 -6.29
N GLN A 87 2.58 -12.00 -5.41
CA GLN A 87 1.31 -12.29 -4.73
C GLN A 87 0.20 -12.56 -5.75
N TRP A 88 0.02 -11.68 -6.74
CA TRP A 88 -1.02 -11.79 -7.76
C TRP A 88 -0.89 -13.08 -8.57
N LEU A 89 0.33 -13.51 -8.92
CA LEU A 89 0.56 -14.79 -9.60
C LEU A 89 0.09 -15.99 -8.76
N PHE A 90 0.17 -15.93 -7.43
CA PHE A 90 -0.28 -17.01 -6.54
C PHE A 90 -1.75 -16.92 -6.13
N THR A 91 -2.35 -15.72 -6.11
CA THR A 91 -3.73 -15.50 -5.65
C THR A 91 -4.75 -15.42 -6.78
N CYS A 92 -4.32 -14.98 -7.96
CA CYS A 92 -5.20 -14.63 -9.09
C CYS A 92 -4.71 -15.14 -10.45
N GLY A 93 -3.49 -15.70 -10.51
CA GLY A 93 -2.87 -16.28 -11.70
C GLY A 93 -3.34 -17.69 -12.01
#